data_AF-A0A4Q6XUP3-F1
#
_entry.id   AF-A0A4Q6XUP3-F1
#
_cell.length_a   1.000
_cell.length_b   1.000
_cell.length_c   1.000
_cell.angle_alpha   90.00
_cell.angle_beta   90.00
_cell.angle_gamma   90.00
#
_symmetry.space_group_name_H-M   'P 1'
#
loop_
_entity.id
_entity.type
_entity.pdbx_description
1 polymer ?
#
loop_
_entity_poly.entity_id
_entity_poly.type
_entity_poly.pdbx_seq_one_letter_code
_entity_poly.pdbx_strand_id
1 'polypeptide(L)' 'MPIVEAFDHEDALEPLFTTEFEFLPRIGEYLSIDTPPGYFKYYHVVEIWHRQDTKGGAFRACIRLEERD' A
#
# COMPACT_ATOMS: atom_id res chain seq x y z
N MET A 1 -5.74 12.79 -6.39
CA MET A 1 -5.72 11.72 -5.38
C MET A 1 -4.30 11.20 -5.30
N PRO A 2 -3.68 11.04 -4.10
CA PRO A 2 -2.35 10.46 -4.00
C PRO A 2 -2.32 9.04 -4.55
N ILE A 3 -1.33 8.77 -5.41
CA ILE A 3 -0.98 7.40 -5.81
C ILE A 3 -0.14 6.81 -4.68
N VAL A 4 -0.61 5.68 -4.15
CA VAL A 4 0.00 4.96 -3.03
C VAL A 4 0.47 3.59 -3.51
N GLU A 5 1.68 3.23 -3.13
CA GLU A 5 2.26 1.91 -3.36
C GLU A 5 2.18 1.07 -2.09
N ALA A 6 1.63 -0.13 -2.19
CA ALA A 6 1.46 -1.05 -1.06
C ALA A 6 2.46 -2.20 -1.14
N PHE A 7 3.09 -2.53 -0.02
CA PHE A 7 4.08 -3.60 0.11
C PHE A 7 3.64 -4.59 1.18
N ASP A 8 3.97 -5.87 1.01
CA ASP A 8 3.58 -6.97 1.91
C ASP A 8 4.70 -7.39 2.89
N HIS A 9 5.93 -6.90 2.70
CA HIS A 9 7.06 -7.08 3.61
C HIS A 9 8.07 -5.92 3.51
N GLU A 10 8.97 -5.81 4.51
CA GLU A 10 9.91 -4.68 4.66
C GLU A 10 10.94 -4.57 3.51
N ASP A 11 11.45 -5.71 3.03
CA ASP A 11 12.48 -5.77 1.99
C ASP A 11 11.91 -5.94 0.56
N ALA A 12 10.61 -5.72 0.38
CA ALA A 12 9.94 -5.88 -0.90
C ALA A 12 10.50 -4.90 -1.94
N LEU A 13 11.04 -5.42 -3.04
CA LEU A 13 11.60 -4.61 -4.14
C LEU A 13 10.51 -4.03 -5.06
N GLU A 14 9.34 -4.67 -5.10
CA GLU A 14 8.20 -4.28 -5.92
C GLU A 14 6.94 -4.20 -5.05
N PRO A 15 6.02 -3.27 -5.33
CA PRO A 15 4.78 -3.18 -4.59
C PRO A 15 3.85 -4.35 -4.94
N LEU A 16 3.11 -4.83 -3.93
CA LEU A 16 2.00 -5.76 -4.09
C LEU A 16 0.93 -5.17 -5.03
N PHE A 17 0.65 -3.87 -4.88
CA PHE A 17 -0.18 -3.11 -5.81
C PHE A 17 0.07 -1.60 -5.67
N THR A 18 -0.40 -0.85 -6.68
CA THR A 18 -0.39 0.60 -6.70
C THR A 18 -1.79 1.10 -7.01
N THR A 19 -2.33 2.01 -6.21
CA THR A 19 -3.69 2.55 -6.40
C THR A 19 -3.81 4.00 -5.93
N GLU A 20 -4.92 4.63 -6.27
CA GLU A 20 -5.28 5.96 -5.79
C GLU A 20 -6.16 5.86 -4.55
N PHE A 21 -5.88 6.70 -3.56
CA PHE A 21 -6.77 6.90 -2.42
C PHE A 21 -7.22 8.37 -2.35
N GLU A 22 -8.43 8.62 -1.86
CA GLU A 22 -8.88 9.99 -1.59
C GLU A 22 -8.05 10.67 -0.50
N PHE A 23 -7.57 9.88 0.46
CA PHE A 23 -6.69 10.27 1.55
C PHE A 23 -5.67 9.16 1.81
N LEU A 24 -4.49 9.53 2.31
CA LEU A 24 -3.48 8.54 2.67
C LEU A 24 -4.01 7.67 3.83
N PRO A 25 -3.98 6.33 3.70
CA PRO A 25 -4.35 5.44 4.79
C PRO A 25 -3.48 5.69 6.04
N ARG A 26 -4.02 5.40 7.23
CA ARG A 26 -3.33 5.55 8.52
C ARG A 26 -2.87 4.21 9.07
N ILE A 27 -1.81 4.22 9.87
CA ILE A 27 -1.37 3.02 10.62
C ILE A 27 -2.54 2.54 11.50
N GLY A 28 -2.83 1.25 11.43
CA GLY A 28 -3.94 0.59 12.11
C GLY A 28 -5.23 0.53 11.30
N GLU A 29 -5.34 1.23 10.17
CA GLU A 29 -6.51 1.11 9.29
C GLU A 29 -6.56 -0.24 8.57
N TYR A 30 -7.78 -0.66 8.26
CA TYR A 30 -8.10 -1.92 7.61
C TYR A 30 -8.36 -1.68 6.13
N LEU A 31 -7.78 -2.52 5.27
CA LEU A 31 -8.04 -2.56 3.84
C LEU A 31 -8.64 -3.92 3.47
N SER A 32 -9.71 -3.91 2.69
CA SER A 32 -10.27 -5.10 2.04
C SER A 32 -10.02 -5.01 0.55
N ILE A 33 -9.34 -6.01 0.00
CA ILE A 33 -8.99 -6.06 -1.41
C ILE A 33 -9.73 -7.22 -2.05
N ASP A 34 -10.52 -6.92 -3.07
CA ASP A 34 -11.16 -7.95 -3.89
C ASP A 34 -10.10 -8.64 -4.75
N THR A 35 -10.00 -9.97 -4.60
CA THR A 35 -9.07 -10.80 -5.35
C THR A 35 -9.86 -11.76 -6.24
N PRO A 36 -9.56 -11.85 -7.55
CA PRO A 36 -10.17 -12.85 -8.42
C PRO A 36 -9.92 -14.26 -7.86
N PRO A 37 -10.92 -15.15 -7.78
CA PRO A 37 -12.25 -15.09 -8.42
C PRO A 37 -13.40 -14.50 -7.56
N GLY A 38 -13.13 -13.71 -6.52
CA GLY A 38 -14.15 -13.02 -5.71
C GLY A 38 -14.01 -13.21 -4.20
N TYR A 39 -12.80 -13.40 -3.69
CA TYR A 39 -12.53 -13.44 -2.26
C TYR A 39 -11.90 -12.13 -1.81
N PHE A 40 -12.32 -11.63 -0.66
CA PHE A 40 -11.64 -10.49 -0.03
C PHE A 40 -10.43 -10.97 0.74
N LYS A 41 -9.30 -10.33 0.50
CA LYS A 41 -8.16 -10.35 1.41
C LYS A 41 -8.22 -9.13 2.32
N TYR A 42 -7.98 -9.36 3.60
CA TYR A 42 -7.99 -8.30 4.60
C TYR A 42 -6.57 -7.97 5.02
N TYR A 43 -6.28 -6.68 5.11
CA TYR A 43 -4.96 -6.18 5.46
C TYR A 43 -5.05 -5.10 6.53
N HIS A 44 -4.01 -4.98 7.34
CA HIS A 44 -3.77 -3.79 8.14
C HIS A 44 -2.64 -2.97 7.56
N VAL A 45 -2.79 -1.65 7.59
CA VAL A 45 -1.67 -0.73 7.40
C VAL A 45 -0.83 -0.72 8.67
N VAL A 46 0.42 -1.10 8.54
CA VAL A 46 1.35 -1.23 9.69
C VAL A 46 2.50 -0.23 9.61
N GLU A 47 2.70 0.38 8.44
CA GLU A 47 3.74 1.38 8.23
C GLU A 47 3.37 2.32 7.09
N ILE A 48 3.85 3.56 7.16
CA ILE A 48 3.68 4.58 6.13
C ILE A 48 5.00 5.34 5.97
N TRP A 49 5.48 5.48 4.73
CA TRP A 49 6.65 6.28 4.41
C TRP A 49 6.49 6.96 3.05
N HIS A 50 7.44 7.82 2.71
CA HIS A 50 7.54 8.41 1.38
C HIS A 50 8.90 8.06 0.79
N ARG A 51 8.91 7.54 -0.43
CA ARG A 51 10.15 7.36 -1.20
C ARG A 51 10.25 8.41 -2.30
N GLN A 52 11.46 8.85 -2.59
CA GLN A 52 11.70 9.74 -3.71
C GLN A 52 11.96 8.91 -4.97
N ASP A 53 11.20 9.17 -6.03
CA ASP A 53 11.45 8.60 -7.35
C ASP A 53 12.77 9.16 -7.90
N THR A 54 13.71 8.28 -8.20
CA THR A 54 15.05 8.64 -8.69
C THR A 54 15.05 9.22 -10.11
N LYS A 55 14.02 8.96 -10.91
CA LYS A 55 13.91 9.49 -12.29
C LYS A 55 13.28 10.87 -12.35
N GLY A 56 12.28 11.13 -11.50
CA GLY A 56 11.47 12.35 -11.54
C GLY A 56 11.57 13.25 -10.31
N GLY A 57 12.24 12.81 -9.24
CA GLY A 57 12.33 13.52 -7.97
C GLY A 57 11.02 13.60 -7.19
N ALA A 58 9.92 13.03 -7.71
CA ALA A 58 8.61 13.04 -7.09
C ALA A 58 8.56 12.13 -5.85
N PHE A 59 7.90 12.59 -4.79
CA PHE A 59 7.65 11.74 -3.62
C PHE A 59 6.44 10.85 -3.88
N ARG A 60 6.62 9.55 -3.68
CA ARG A 60 5.58 8.51 -3.73
C ARG A 60 5.25 8.14 -2.29
N ALA A 61 3.96 8.12 -1.98
CA ALA A 61 3.49 7.59 -0.71
C ALA A 61 3.50 6.05 -0.76
N CYS A 62 3.98 5.44 0.30
CA CYS A 62 4.10 4.00 0.43
C CYS A 62 3.47 3.53 1.74
N ILE A 63 2.86 2.34 1.71
CA ILE A 63 2.30 1.69 2.89
C ILE A 63 2.78 0.24 2.97
N ARG A 64 3.02 -0.25 4.19
CA ARG A 64 3.25 -1.67 4.44
C ARG A 64 1.99 -2.28 4.99
N LEU A 65 1.65 -3.45 4.47
CA LEU A 65 0.46 -4.20 4.78
C LEU A 65 0.82 -5.50 5.48
N GLU A 66 0.01 -5.89 6.46
CA GLU A 66 0.01 -7.23 7.03
C GLU A 66 -1.33 -7.90 6.76
N GLU A 67 -1.31 -9.07 6.11
CA GLU A 67 -2.51 -9.87 5.85
C GLU A 67 -3.12 -10.36 7.18
N ARG A 68 -4.44 -10.40 7.23
CA ARG A 68 -5.22 -10.99 8.32
C ARG A 68 -6.13 -12.09 7.79
N ASP A 69 -6.28 -13.12 8.61
CA ASP A 69 -7.28 -14.17 8.45
C ASP A 69 -8.70 -13.67 8.73
#